data_AF-A0ABD2IGC0-F1
#
_entry.id   AF-A0ABD2IGC0-F1
#
_cell.length_a   1.000
_cell.length_b   1.000
_cell.length_c   1.000
_cell.angle_alpha   90.00
_cell.angle_beta   90.00
_cell.angle_gamma   90.00
#
_symmetry.space_group_name_H-M   'P 1'
#
loop_
_entity.id
_entity.type
_entity.pdbx_description
1 polymer ?
#
loop_
_entity_poly.entity_id
_entity_poly.type
_entity_poly.pdbx_seq_one_letter_code
_entity_poly.pdbx_strand_id
1 'polypeptide(L)'
;MSRALAQKVRDNYEELFPQSKEAAFSRRSQSAWANLTSEINAEFGSSISEKQCKEKWHNLKKTAKRENADEQKHRRGTGGGPKRLAISEHHVA
;
A
#
# COMPACT_ATOMS: atom_id res chain seq x y z
N MET A 1 -5.30 -9.83 5.43
CA MET A 1 -5.77 -9.03 4.28
C MET A 1 -4.64 -8.29 3.54
N SER A 2 -3.93 -7.33 4.13
CA SER A 2 -2.97 -6.46 3.39
C SER A 2 -1.86 -7.19 2.63
N ARG A 3 -1.25 -8.23 3.23
CA ARG A 3 -0.22 -9.05 2.57
C ARG A 3 -0.77 -9.85 1.40
N ALA A 4 -1.95 -10.45 1.54
CA ALA A 4 -2.62 -11.20 0.48
C ALA A 4 -3.01 -10.29 -0.68
N LEU A 5 -3.52 -9.09 -0.40
CA LEU A 5 -3.78 -8.07 -1.41
C LEU A 5 -2.51 -7.71 -2.20
N ALA A 6 -1.40 -7.44 -1.50
CA ALA A 6 -0.14 -7.12 -2.16
C ALA A 6 0.41 -8.28 -3.01
N GLN A 7 0.25 -9.53 -2.56
CA GLN A 7 0.66 -10.72 -3.31
C GLN A 7 -0.19 -10.89 -4.57
N LYS A 8 -1.52 -10.87 -4.46
CA LYS A 8 -2.42 -11.01 -5.62
C LYS A 8 -2.22 -9.89 -6.65
N VAL A 9 -1.95 -8.66 -6.20
CA VAL A 9 -1.62 -7.53 -7.09
C VAL A 9 -0.29 -7.78 -7.82
N ARG A 10 0.70 -8.40 -7.17
CA ARG A 10 1.96 -8.78 -7.80
C ARG A 10 1.74 -9.87 -8.84
N ASP A 11 0.95 -10.89 -8.51
CA ASP A 11 0.70 -12.04 -9.39
C ASP A 11 -0.08 -11.63 -10.65
N ASN A 12 -0.92 -10.58 -10.56
CA ASN A 12 -1.72 -10.04 -11.66
C ASN A 12 -1.21 -8.68 -12.17
N TYR A 13 0.06 -8.36 -11.93
CA TYR A 13 0.58 -7.00 -12.16
C TYR A 13 0.40 -6.52 -13.60
N GLU A 14 0.66 -7.38 -14.58
CA GLU A 14 0.56 -7.03 -16.00
C GLU A 14 -0.88 -6.77 -16.45
N GLU A 15 -1.87 -7.41 -15.84
CA GLU A 15 -3.29 -7.19 -16.15
C GLU A 15 -3.86 -5.95 -15.44
N LEU A 16 -3.37 -5.68 -14.23
CA LEU A 16 -3.78 -4.53 -13.43
C LEU A 16 -3.13 -3.23 -13.91
N PHE A 17 -1.85 -3.29 -14.32
CA PHE A 17 -1.04 -2.17 -14.79
C PHE A 17 -0.35 -2.44 -16.14
N PRO A 18 -1.08 -2.77 -17.22
CA PRO A 18 -0.45 -2.97 -18.52
C PRO A 18 0.21 -1.69 -19.09
N GLN A 19 1.16 -1.86 -20.01
CA GLN A 19 1.91 -0.74 -20.60
C GLN A 19 1.19 -0.04 -21.77
N SER A 20 0.23 -0.72 -22.42
CA SER A 20 -0.54 -0.17 -23.55
C SER A 20 -1.71 0.72 -23.09
N LYS A 21 -2.05 1.74 -23.88
CA LYS A 21 -3.12 2.72 -23.61
C LYS A 21 -4.44 2.46 -24.38
N GLU A 22 -4.62 1.27 -24.91
CA GLU A 22 -5.80 0.94 -25.73
C GLU A 22 -7.12 0.93 -24.92
N ALA A 23 -8.26 1.14 -25.57
CA ALA A 23 -9.56 1.03 -24.89
C ALA A 23 -9.88 -0.41 -24.41
N ALA A 24 -9.30 -1.43 -25.05
CA ALA A 24 -9.40 -2.82 -24.57
C ALA A 24 -8.72 -3.02 -23.22
N PHE A 25 -7.71 -2.20 -22.91
CA PHE A 25 -6.96 -2.27 -21.66
C PHE A 25 -7.79 -1.85 -20.45
N SER A 26 -8.58 -0.77 -20.56
CA SER A 26 -9.34 -0.26 -19.42
C SER A 26 -10.35 -1.29 -18.93
N ARG A 27 -10.96 -2.03 -19.87
CA ARG A 27 -11.84 -3.16 -19.60
C ARG A 27 -11.12 -4.32 -18.92
N ARG A 28 -9.93 -4.73 -19.43
CA ARG A 28 -9.14 -5.81 -18.81
C ARG A 28 -8.71 -5.47 -17.39
N SER A 29 -8.19 -4.27 -17.16
CA SER A 29 -7.80 -3.81 -15.82
C SER A 29 -9.02 -3.78 -14.88
N GLN A 30 -10.17 -3.30 -15.35
CA GLN A 30 -11.41 -3.33 -14.56
C GLN A 30 -11.82 -4.76 -14.18
N SER A 31 -11.80 -5.70 -15.14
CA SER A 31 -12.09 -7.11 -14.88
C SER A 31 -11.11 -7.72 -13.88
N ALA A 32 -9.80 -7.43 -14.01
CA ALA A 32 -8.78 -7.91 -13.10
C ALA A 32 -9.01 -7.40 -11.66
N TRP A 33 -9.38 -6.12 -11.50
CA TRP A 33 -9.74 -5.55 -10.19
C TRP A 33 -11.00 -6.18 -9.60
N ALA A 34 -12.01 -6.45 -10.41
CA ALA A 34 -13.23 -7.12 -9.97
C ALA A 34 -12.94 -8.55 -9.48
N ASN A 35 -12.17 -9.32 -10.25
CA ASN A 35 -11.75 -10.68 -9.88
C ASN A 35 -10.95 -10.68 -8.58
N LEU A 36 -9.94 -9.82 -8.47
CA LEU A 36 -9.12 -9.70 -7.28
C LEU A 36 -9.95 -9.33 -6.04
N THR A 37 -10.94 -8.44 -6.20
CA THR A 37 -11.83 -8.05 -5.10
C THR A 37 -12.70 -9.22 -4.65
N SER A 38 -13.24 -10.00 -5.59
CA SER A 38 -14.01 -11.21 -5.31
C SER A 38 -13.18 -12.23 -4.53
N GLU A 39 -11.95 -12.51 -4.98
CA GLU A 39 -11.05 -13.45 -4.31
C GLU A 39 -10.70 -13.00 -2.89
N ILE A 40 -10.40 -11.72 -2.69
CA ILE A 40 -10.10 -11.18 -1.36
C ILE A 40 -11.33 -11.27 -0.45
N ASN A 41 -12.52 -10.98 -0.97
CA ASN A 41 -13.75 -11.11 -0.21
C ASN A 41 -14.01 -12.56 0.21
N ALA A 42 -13.80 -13.51 -0.71
CA ALA A 42 -13.94 -14.95 -0.43
C ALA A 42 -12.90 -15.45 0.59
N GLU A 43 -11.64 -15.03 0.47
CA GLU A 43 -10.54 -15.46 1.34
C GLU A 43 -10.70 -14.93 2.78
N PHE A 44 -11.18 -13.69 2.94
CA PHE A 44 -11.26 -13.01 4.23
C PHE A 44 -12.68 -12.88 4.78
N GLY A 45 -13.69 -13.50 4.16
CA GLY A 45 -15.10 -13.33 4.53
C GLY A 45 -15.53 -11.86 4.56
N SER A 46 -14.98 -11.06 3.65
CA SER A 46 -15.21 -9.62 3.58
C SER A 46 -16.22 -9.26 2.49
N SER A 47 -16.77 -8.05 2.57
CA SER A 47 -17.71 -7.52 1.57
C SER A 47 -17.28 -6.14 1.10
N ILE A 48 -16.00 -6.00 0.72
CA ILE A 48 -15.47 -4.73 0.23
C ILE A 48 -15.80 -4.54 -1.25
N SER A 49 -16.08 -3.30 -1.63
CA SER A 49 -16.22 -2.89 -3.03
C SER A 49 -14.86 -2.82 -3.73
N GLU A 50 -14.89 -2.86 -5.07
CA GLU A 50 -13.70 -2.67 -5.90
C GLU A 50 -12.98 -1.34 -5.59
N LYS A 51 -13.76 -0.27 -5.35
CA LYS A 51 -13.22 1.05 -4.96
C LYS A 51 -12.44 0.96 -3.67
N GLN A 52 -12.99 0.32 -2.63
CA GLN A 52 -12.30 0.13 -1.36
C GLN A 52 -11.07 -0.77 -1.49
N CYS A 53 -11.10 -1.76 -2.38
CA CYS A 53 -9.95 -2.60 -2.70
C CYS A 53 -8.80 -1.78 -3.30
N LYS A 54 -9.11 -0.94 -4.29
CA LYS A 54 -8.16 0.00 -4.92
C LYS A 54 -7.61 1.02 -3.91
N GLU A 55 -8.46 1.58 -3.05
CA GLU A 55 -8.03 2.51 -2.00
C GLU A 55 -7.09 1.85 -1.00
N LYS A 56 -7.38 0.60 -0.57
CA LYS A 56 -6.48 -0.17 0.29
C LYS A 56 -5.12 -0.39 -0.38
N TRP A 57 -5.10 -0.78 -1.65
CA TRP A 57 -3.85 -0.90 -2.42
C TRP A 57 -3.08 0.42 -2.49
N HIS A 58 -3.77 1.52 -2.78
CA HIS A 58 -3.16 2.85 -2.84
C HIS A 58 -2.50 3.22 -1.51
N ASN A 59 -3.19 2.98 -0.40
CA ASN A 59 -2.66 3.23 0.95
C ASN A 59 -1.45 2.37 1.25
N LEU A 60 -1.46 1.08 0.89
CA LEU A 60 -0.31 0.19 1.05
C LEU A 60 0.92 0.70 0.29
N LYS A 61 0.74 1.09 -0.98
CA LYS A 61 1.81 1.65 -1.81
C LYS A 61 2.36 2.95 -1.22
N LYS A 62 1.48 3.82 -0.72
CA LYS A 62 1.86 5.09 -0.09
C LYS A 62 2.66 4.88 1.19
N THR A 63 2.21 3.98 2.06
CA THR A 63 2.92 3.62 3.30
C THR A 63 4.29 3.04 3.01
N ALA A 64 4.38 2.06 2.10
CA ALA A 64 5.67 1.47 1.71
C ALA A 64 6.65 2.50 1.14
N LYS A 65 6.17 3.45 0.32
CA LYS A 65 7.01 4.55 -0.21
C LYS A 65 7.49 5.47 0.90
N ARG A 66 6.65 5.77 1.89
CA ARG A 66 7.02 6.60 3.04
C ARG A 66 8.06 5.91 3.91
N GLU A 67 7.85 4.65 4.25
CA GLU A 67 8.80 3.86 5.04
C GLU A 67 10.16 3.77 4.34
N ASN A 68 10.17 3.52 3.02
CA ASN A 68 11.40 3.53 2.25
C ASN A 68 12.09 4.92 2.27
N ALA A 69 11.33 6.00 2.12
CA ALA A 69 11.89 7.36 2.17
C ALA A 69 12.46 7.68 3.56
N ASP A 70 11.76 7.29 4.63
CA ASP A 70 12.21 7.46 6.02
C ASP A 70 13.49 6.63 6.27
N GLU A 71 13.54 5.37 5.83
CA GLU A 71 14.76 4.54 5.86
C GLU A 71 15.93 5.17 5.09
N GLN A 72 15.68 5.67 3.88
CA GLN A 72 16.70 6.36 3.09
C GLN A 72 17.21 7.61 3.79
N LYS A 73 16.32 8.36 4.44
CA LYS A 73 16.65 9.55 5.21
C LYS A 73 17.50 9.20 6.44
N HIS A 74 17.13 8.16 7.18
CA HIS A 74 17.90 7.64 8.30
C HIS A 74 19.28 7.13 7.85
N ARG A 75 19.34 6.38 6.75
CA ARG A 75 20.59 5.84 6.18
C ARG A 75 21.52 6.93 5.66
N ARG A 76 20.98 8.00 5.07
CA ARG A 76 21.77 9.11 4.50
C ARG A 76 22.22 10.13 5.55
N GLY A 77 21.78 10.02 6.81
CA GLY A 77 22.19 10.93 7.89
C GLY A 77 21.79 12.40 7.68
N THR A 78 20.98 12.71 6.66
CA THR A 78 20.64 14.08 6.27
C THR A 78 19.24 14.43 6.75
N GLY A 79 19.15 15.05 7.92
CA GLY A 79 18.08 16.02 8.20
C GLY A 79 16.89 15.55 9.04
N GLY A 80 17.14 15.18 10.29
CA GLY A 80 16.08 15.10 11.30
C GLY A 80 16.60 14.37 12.51
N GLY A 81 17.21 15.12 13.44
CA GLY A 81 17.64 14.59 14.73
C GLY A 81 16.52 13.80 15.43
N PRO A 82 16.89 12.93 16.37
CA PRO A 82 15.93 12.07 17.05
C PRO A 82 14.77 12.90 17.64
N LYS A 83 13.56 12.34 17.61
CA LYS A 83 12.39 12.91 18.29
C LYS A 83 12.80 13.12 19.75
N ARG A 84 12.89 14.39 20.20
CA ARG A 84 13.16 14.71 21.61
C ARG A 84 12.07 14.02 22.44
N LEU A 85 12.41 12.91 23.08
CA LEU A 85 11.66 12.39 24.21
C LEU A 85 11.85 13.47 25.29
N ALA A 86 10.78 14.17 25.64
CA ALA A 86 10.80 15.09 26.76
C ALA A 86 11.11 14.25 28.00
N ILE A 87 12.37 14.23 28.40
CA ILE A 87 12.76 13.80 29.73
C ILE A 87 12.29 14.95 30.62
N SER A 88 11.09 14.82 31.19
CA SER A 88 10.67 15.67 32.28
C SER A 88 11.60 15.36 33.46
N GLU A 89 12.56 16.25 33.70
CA GLU A 89 13.32 16.28 34.94
C GLU A 89 12.36 16.48 36.11
N HIS A 90 12.02 15.38 36.78
CA HIS A 90 11.57 15.39 38.16
C HIS A 90 12.70 14.80 39.01
N HIS A 91 13.61 15.66 39.49
CA HIS A 91 14.28 15.47 40.78
C HIS A 91 14.91 16.79 41.26
N VAL A 92 14.28 17.46 42.23
CA VAL A 92 14.71 17.56 43.64
C VAL A 92 15.86 18.55 43.85
N ALA A 93 15.53 19.69 44.46
CA ALA A 93 16.26 20.30 45.56
C ALA A 93 15.25 21.02 46.47
#